data_AF-A0AAW8DBU8-F1
#
_entry.id   AF-A0AAW8DBU8-F1
#
_cell.length_a   1.000
_cell.length_b   1.000
_cell.length_c   1.000
_cell.angle_alpha   90.00
_cell.angle_beta   90.00
_cell.angle_gamma   90.00
#
_symmetry.space_group_name_H-M   'P 1'
#
loop_
_entity.id
_entity.type
_entity.pdbx_description
1 polymer ?
#
loop_
_entity_poly.entity_id
_entity_poly.type
_entity_poly.pdbx_seq_one_letter_code
_entity_poly.pdbx_strand_id
1 'polypeptide(L)'
;MPEEPKPKTIPASFRLSSKAHKELHDRAKLANISPRAWLESAILENRTQIIARQKPHPELKPLLFQVNKAGNNLNQLAHRFNSLRLENKLTAADFLEGLRKLEQIELDLAEALANARPD
;
A
#
# COMPACT_ATOMS: atom_id res chain seq x y z
N MET A 1 49.59 27.04 -2.82
CA MET A 1 48.50 26.22 -2.26
C MET A 1 48.01 25.33 -3.39
N PRO A 2 47.90 24.00 -3.21
CA PRO A 2 47.39 23.15 -4.29
C PRO A 2 45.88 23.38 -4.44
N GLU A 3 45.42 23.65 -5.67
CA GLU A 3 44.00 23.75 -6.00
C GLU A 3 43.32 22.38 -5.84
N GLU A 4 42.24 22.33 -5.06
CA GLU A 4 41.40 21.14 -4.97
C GLU A 4 40.77 20.82 -6.34
N PRO A 5 40.73 19.54 -6.76
CA PRO A 5 40.17 19.17 -8.05
C PRO A 5 38.66 19.45 -8.08
N LYS A 6 38.22 20.21 -9.09
CA LYS A 6 36.80 20.54 -9.30
C LYS A 6 35.97 19.24 -9.39
N PRO A 7 34.84 19.14 -8.67
CA PRO A 7 34.02 17.94 -8.65
C PRO A 7 33.43 17.64 -10.04
N LYS A 8 33.38 16.36 -10.40
CA LYS A 8 32.82 15.89 -11.67
C LYS A 8 31.30 16.13 -11.69
N THR A 9 30.82 17.05 -12.52
CA THR A 9 29.40 17.38 -12.63
C THR A 9 28.75 16.70 -13.84
N ILE A 10 27.56 16.12 -13.65
CA ILE A 10 26.72 15.57 -14.74
C ILE A 10 25.48 16.48 -14.92
N PRO A 11 25.10 16.86 -16.14
CA PRO A 11 23.90 17.68 -16.36
C PRO A 11 22.63 16.89 -16.09
N ALA A 12 21.71 17.47 -15.32
CA ALA A 12 20.37 16.94 -15.09
C ALA A 12 19.34 18.01 -15.50
N SER A 13 18.39 17.65 -16.37
CA SER A 13 17.31 18.53 -16.81
C SER A 13 15.97 17.88 -16.58
N PHE A 14 15.06 18.60 -15.93
CA PHE A 14 13.69 18.16 -15.68
C PHE A 14 12.79 19.38 -15.52
N ARG A 15 11.49 19.17 -15.72
CA ARG A 15 10.49 20.23 -15.55
C ARG A 15 10.12 20.34 -14.07
N LEU A 16 10.08 21.56 -13.57
CA LEU A 16 9.52 21.89 -12.26
C LEU A 16 8.15 22.54 -12.45
N SER A 17 7.26 22.34 -11.47
CA SER A 17 6.05 23.16 -11.37
C SER A 17 6.45 24.61 -11.05
N SER A 18 5.60 25.57 -11.43
CA SER A 18 5.83 26.99 -11.15
C SER A 18 6.07 27.27 -9.66
N LYS A 19 5.33 26.58 -8.78
CA LYS A 19 5.51 26.64 -7.33
C LYS A 19 6.87 26.11 -6.88
N ALA A 20 7.28 24.94 -7.37
CA ALA A 20 8.56 24.33 -7.00
C ALA A 20 9.76 25.15 -7.50
N HIS A 21 9.65 25.72 -8.70
CA HIS A 21 10.67 26.62 -9.25
C HIS A 21 10.84 27.88 -8.39
N LYS A 22 9.73 28.49 -7.97
CA LYS A 22 9.77 29.67 -7.10
C LYS A 22 10.43 29.35 -5.74
N GLU A 23 10.01 28.26 -5.10
CA GLU A 23 10.55 27.83 -3.81
C GLU A 23 12.06 27.58 -3.86
N LEU A 24 12.53 26.92 -4.93
CA LEU A 24 13.95 26.68 -5.18
C LEU A 24 14.74 28.00 -5.21
N HIS A 25 14.26 28.98 -5.97
CA HIS A 25 14.91 30.28 -6.10
C HIS A 25 14.85 31.11 -4.81
N ASP A 26 13.70 31.12 -4.13
CA ASP A 26 13.52 31.88 -2.88
C ASP A 26 14.43 31.33 -1.77
N ARG A 27 14.52 29.99 -1.63
CA ARG A 27 15.39 29.37 -0.63
C ARG A 27 16.88 29.49 -0.96
N ALA A 28 17.24 29.39 -2.23
CA ALA A 28 18.62 29.63 -2.67
C ALA A 28 19.05 31.08 -2.38
N LYS A 29 18.15 32.05 -2.61
CA LYS A 29 18.38 33.47 -2.30
C LYS A 29 18.53 33.71 -0.80
N LEU A 30 17.68 33.09 0.03
CA LEU A 30 17.79 33.18 1.50
C LEU A 30 19.09 32.58 2.02
N ALA A 31 19.55 31.49 1.43
CA ALA A 31 20.81 30.83 1.77
C ALA A 31 22.04 31.49 1.12
N ASN A 32 21.86 32.54 0.30
CA ASN A 32 22.89 33.25 -0.44
C ASN A 32 23.80 32.33 -1.29
N ILE A 33 23.22 31.29 -1.88
CA ILE A 33 23.91 30.31 -2.74
C ILE A 33 23.18 30.13 -4.07
N SER A 34 23.84 29.52 -5.05
CA SER A 34 23.20 29.23 -6.34
C SER A 34 22.06 28.22 -6.19
N PRO A 35 20.99 28.30 -7.00
CA PRO A 35 19.92 27.29 -7.02
C PRO A 35 20.44 25.86 -7.23
N ARG A 36 21.49 25.69 -8.04
CA ARG A 36 22.19 24.41 -8.22
C ARG A 36 22.75 23.91 -6.88
N ALA A 37 23.59 24.72 -6.22
CA ALA A 37 24.23 24.34 -4.96
C ALA A 37 23.18 24.07 -3.88
N TRP A 38 22.12 24.89 -3.83
CA TRP A 38 21.02 24.69 -2.90
C TRP A 38 20.28 23.36 -3.14
N LEU A 39 19.99 23.03 -4.41
CA LEU A 39 19.31 21.79 -4.77
C LEU A 39 20.21 20.58 -4.50
N GLU A 40 21.51 20.68 -4.81
CA GLU A 40 22.52 19.66 -4.55
C GLU A 40 22.65 19.39 -3.04
N SER A 41 22.74 20.44 -2.22
CA SER A 41 22.68 20.34 -0.76
C SER A 41 21.36 19.74 -0.28
N ALA A 42 20.21 20.16 -0.81
CA ALA A 42 18.92 19.61 -0.41
C ALA A 42 18.77 18.11 -0.72
N ILE A 43 19.36 17.65 -1.83
CA ILE A 43 19.40 16.22 -2.22
C ILE A 43 20.38 15.45 -1.31
N LEU A 44 21.59 15.96 -1.09
CA LEU A 44 22.64 15.28 -0.32
C LEU A 44 22.38 15.28 1.18
N GLU A 45 21.89 16.39 1.73
CA GLU A 45 21.48 16.53 3.14
C GLU A 45 20.13 15.85 3.43
N ASN A 46 19.49 15.30 2.40
CA ASN A 46 18.35 14.37 2.44
C ASN A 46 17.35 14.66 3.58
N ARG A 47 16.81 15.88 3.61
CA ARG A 47 15.66 16.23 4.49
C ARG A 47 14.33 15.62 4.02
N THR A 48 14.37 14.74 3.04
CA THR A 48 13.24 13.88 2.68
C THR A 48 13.16 12.76 3.70
N GLN A 49 12.17 12.79 4.59
CA GLN A 49 11.74 11.59 5.28
C GLN A 49 11.44 10.53 4.22
N ILE A 50 12.37 9.60 4.01
CA ILE A 50 12.07 8.35 3.36
C ILE A 50 11.15 7.64 4.35
N ILE A 51 9.84 7.86 4.23
CA ILE A 51 8.86 6.96 4.81
C ILE A 51 8.99 5.68 4.00
N ALA A 52 9.96 4.85 4.38
CA ALA A 52 10.04 3.47 3.93
C ALA A 52 8.73 2.84 4.40
N ARG A 53 7.73 2.82 3.52
CA ARG A 53 6.56 1.99 3.73
C ARG A 53 7.14 0.59 3.86
N GLN A 54 7.10 0.04 5.08
CA GLN A 54 7.49 -1.35 5.30
C GLN A 54 6.83 -2.16 4.19
N LYS A 55 7.63 -2.92 3.44
CA LYS A 55 7.06 -3.84 2.47
C LYS A 55 6.07 -4.70 3.25
N PRO A 56 4.79 -4.75 2.85
CA PRO A 56 3.83 -5.59 3.54
C PRO A 56 4.40 -6.99 3.63
N HIS A 57 4.27 -7.63 4.80
CA HIS A 57 4.76 -8.99 5.01
C HIS A 57 4.31 -9.84 3.82
N PRO A 58 5.19 -10.65 3.19
CA PRO A 58 4.84 -11.39 1.99
C PRO A 58 3.56 -12.24 2.17
N GLU A 59 3.31 -12.71 3.39
CA GLU A 59 2.14 -13.51 3.77
C GLU A 59 0.86 -12.69 4.03
N LEU A 60 0.97 -11.37 4.20
CA LEU A 60 -0.18 -10.49 4.41
C LEU A 60 -1.10 -10.47 3.18
N LYS A 61 -0.52 -10.58 1.98
CA LYS A 61 -1.29 -10.54 0.73
C LYS A 61 -2.15 -11.81 0.53
N PRO A 62 -1.62 -13.04 0.70
CA PRO A 62 -2.43 -14.26 0.76
C PRO A 62 -3.50 -14.23 1.86
N LEU A 63 -3.16 -13.77 3.07
CA LEU A 63 -4.11 -13.70 4.18
C LEU A 63 -5.27 -12.74 3.87
N LEU A 64 -4.96 -11.54 3.38
CA LEU A 64 -5.98 -10.56 2.97
C LEU A 64 -6.88 -11.09 1.86
N PHE A 65 -6.34 -11.85 0.91
CA PHE A 65 -7.14 -12.48 -0.14
C PHE A 65 -8.17 -13.45 0.45
N GLN A 66 -7.75 -14.33 1.37
CA GLN A 66 -8.66 -15.31 1.98
C GLN A 66 -9.71 -14.65 2.89
N VAL A 67 -9.33 -13.61 3.65
CA VAL A 67 -10.29 -12.83 4.46
C VAL A 67 -11.33 -12.13 3.58
N ASN A 68 -10.92 -11.54 2.46
CA ASN A 68 -11.86 -10.92 1.51
C ASN A 68 -12.81 -11.96 0.88
N LYS A 69 -12.28 -13.14 0.53
CA LYS A 69 -13.09 -14.25 -0.01
C LYS A 69 -14.13 -14.72 1.02
N ALA A 70 -13.72 -14.87 2.29
CA ALA A 70 -14.61 -15.22 3.38
C ALA A 70 -15.74 -14.19 3.56
N GLY A 71 -15.41 -12.89 3.60
CA GLY A 71 -16.40 -11.82 3.71
C GLY A 71 -17.43 -11.82 2.56
N ASN A 72 -16.97 -12.07 1.33
CA ASN A 72 -17.86 -12.18 0.17
C ASN A 72 -18.82 -13.37 0.30
N ASN A 73 -18.34 -14.53 0.76
CA ASN A 73 -19.17 -15.71 0.98
C ASN A 73 -20.23 -15.46 2.05
N LEU A 74 -19.88 -14.77 3.15
CA LEU A 74 -20.83 -14.37 4.19
C LEU A 74 -21.92 -13.42 3.66
N ASN A 75 -21.54 -12.44 2.85
CA ASN A 75 -22.53 -11.55 2.22
C ASN A 75 -23.47 -12.32 1.29
N GLN A 76 -22.96 -13.26 0.50
CA GLN A 76 -23.80 -14.09 -0.37
C GLN A 76 -24.80 -14.93 0.44
N LEU A 77 -24.36 -15.50 1.56
CA LEU A 77 -25.23 -16.21 2.51
C LEU A 77 -26.34 -15.29 3.04
N ALA A 78 -25.97 -14.11 3.52
CA ALA A 78 -26.92 -13.14 4.07
C ALA A 78 -27.96 -12.72 3.03
N HIS A 79 -27.53 -12.40 1.80
CA HIS A 79 -28.44 -12.05 0.71
C HIS A 79 -29.37 -13.21 0.37
N ARG A 80 -28.85 -14.43 0.22
CA ARG A 80 -29.66 -15.60 -0.11
C ARG A 80 -30.70 -15.92 0.96
N PHE A 81 -30.30 -15.96 2.23
CA PHE A 81 -31.24 -16.22 3.31
C PHE A 81 -32.29 -15.12 3.45
N ASN A 82 -31.92 -13.85 3.25
CA ASN A 82 -32.89 -12.77 3.29
C ASN A 82 -33.90 -12.87 2.14
N SER A 83 -33.46 -13.17 0.91
CA SER A 83 -34.36 -13.41 -0.23
C SER A 83 -35.32 -14.57 0.03
N LEU A 84 -34.81 -15.72 0.49
CA LEU A 84 -35.64 -16.89 0.80
C LEU A 84 -36.64 -16.63 1.93
N ARG A 85 -36.25 -15.84 2.94
CA ARG A 85 -37.14 -15.41 4.02
C ARG A 85 -38.26 -14.50 3.50
N LEU A 86 -37.94 -13.54 2.64
CA LEU A 86 -38.93 -12.64 2.03
C LEU A 86 -39.92 -13.39 1.14
N GLU A 87 -39.47 -14.47 0.50
CA GLU A 87 -40.32 -15.35 -0.31
C GLU A 87 -41.07 -16.41 0.53
N ASN A 88 -40.82 -16.49 1.84
CA ASN A 88 -41.36 -17.51 2.75
C ASN A 88 -41.00 -18.96 2.32
N LYS A 89 -39.85 -19.14 1.65
CA LYS A 89 -39.37 -20.41 1.07
C LYS A 89 -38.13 -20.95 1.77
N LEU A 90 -37.90 -20.60 3.03
CA LEU A 90 -36.74 -21.13 3.75
C LEU A 90 -36.90 -22.65 3.95
N THR A 91 -36.01 -23.44 3.36
CA THR A 91 -36.05 -24.91 3.49
C THR A 91 -34.87 -25.43 4.31
N ALA A 92 -34.97 -26.69 4.77
CA ALA A 92 -33.85 -27.38 5.40
C ALA A 92 -32.63 -27.50 4.46
N ALA A 93 -32.86 -27.59 3.15
CA ALA A 93 -31.80 -27.65 2.15
C ALA A 93 -30.99 -26.34 2.09
N ASP A 94 -31.67 -25.18 2.22
CA ASP A 94 -31.00 -23.88 2.27
C ASP A 94 -30.15 -23.72 3.53
N PHE A 95 -30.64 -24.23 4.66
CA PHE A 95 -29.88 -24.26 5.91
C PHE A 95 -28.60 -25.12 5.78
N LEU A 96 -28.72 -26.32 5.18
CA LEU A 96 -27.59 -27.21 4.93
C LEU A 96 -26.58 -26.64 3.93
N GLU A 97 -27.05 -25.89 2.94
CA GLU A 97 -26.14 -25.16 2.04
C GLU A 97 -25.44 -24.00 2.76
N GLY A 98 -26.17 -23.31 3.65
CA GLY A 98 -25.61 -22.29 4.51
C GLY A 98 -24.48 -22.82 5.39
N LEU A 99 -24.72 -23.95 6.04
CA LEU A 99 -23.76 -24.63 6.90
C LEU A 99 -22.50 -25.05 6.12
N ARG A 100 -22.66 -25.66 4.94
CA ARG A 100 -21.53 -26.05 4.08
C ARG A 100 -20.67 -24.87 3.66
N LYS A 101 -21.28 -23.72 3.35
CA LYS A 101 -20.53 -22.49 3.02
C LYS A 101 -19.76 -21.94 4.22
N LEU A 102 -20.29 -22.10 5.44
CA LEU A 102 -19.58 -21.72 6.67
C LEU A 102 -18.39 -22.64 6.95
N GLU A 103 -18.56 -23.96 6.81
CA GLU A 103 -17.47 -24.95 6.93
C GLU A 103 -16.35 -24.67 5.90
N GLN A 104 -16.70 -24.31 4.67
CA GLN A 104 -15.70 -23.94 3.66
C GLN A 104 -14.92 -22.69 4.04
N ILE A 105 -15.57 -21.69 4.64
CA ILE A 105 -14.89 -20.47 5.13
C ILE A 105 -13.91 -20.82 6.25
N GLU A 106 -14.31 -21.67 7.19
CA GLU A 106 -13.45 -22.14 8.27
C GLU A 106 -12.20 -22.82 7.72
N LEU A 107 -12.36 -23.72 6.75
CA LEU A 107 -11.26 -24.47 6.14
C LEU A 107 -10.29 -23.55 5.38
N ASP A 108 -10.81 -22.63 4.57
CA ASP A 108 -10.01 -21.66 3.81
C ASP A 108 -9.17 -20.76 4.76
N LEU A 109 -9.74 -20.36 5.90
CA LEU A 109 -9.05 -19.53 6.90
C LEU A 109 -8.01 -20.33 7.70
N ALA A 110 -8.32 -21.57 8.06
CA ALA A 110 -7.37 -22.45 8.75
C ALA A 110 -6.14 -22.72 7.87
N GLU A 111 -6.33 -22.99 6.58
CA GLU A 111 -5.24 -23.15 5.61
C GLU A 111 -4.42 -21.87 5.48
N ALA A 112 -5.08 -20.70 5.40
CA ALA A 112 -4.39 -19.41 5.33
C ALA A 112 -3.50 -19.15 6.55
N LEU A 113 -3.97 -19.51 7.75
CA LEU A 113 -3.22 -19.35 9.00
C LEU A 113 -2.08 -20.36 9.13
N ALA A 114 -2.26 -21.60 8.67
CA ALA A 114 -1.20 -22.61 8.65
C ALA A 114 -0.03 -22.18 7.75
N ASN A 115 -0.35 -21.59 6.60
CA ASN A 115 0.64 -21.07 5.65
C ASN A 115 1.27 -19.73 6.04
N ALA A 116 0.78 -19.07 7.11
CA ALA A 116 1.26 -17.77 7.59
C ALA A 116 2.05 -17.86 8.90
N ARG A 117 2.33 -19.07 9.40
CA ARG A 117 3.23 -19.29 10.53
C ARG A 117 4.63 -19.58 9.98
N PRO A 118 5.63 -18.70 10.22
CA PRO A 118 7.01 -19.04 9.95
C PRO A 118 7.48 -20.05 11.00
N ASP A 119 8.20 -21.09 10.57
CA ASP A 119 9.07 -21.90 11.45
C ASP A 119 10.17 -21.01 12.08
#